data_AF-A0AAD4XZ71-F1
#
_entry.id   AF-A0AAD4XZ71-F1
#
_cell.length_a   1.000
_cell.length_b   1.000
_cell.length_c   1.000
_cell.angle_alpha   90.00
_cell.angle_beta   90.00
_cell.angle_gamma   90.00
#
_symmetry.space_group_name_H-M   'P 1'
#
loop_
_entity.id
_entity.type
_entity.pdbx_description
1 polymer ?
#
loop_
_entity_poly.entity_id
_entity_poly.type
_entity_poly.pdbx_seq_one_letter_code
_entity_poly.pdbx_strand_id
1 'polypeptide(L)'
;MPKFALANAGLRPTPAQATAVSWILKDGMQHVGKLICSNLGARMDSEPKRWRILADVLYDLGTGLEVLSPLCPHLFLEMAGLGNFAKGMATVAARATRLPIYSSFAKEGNLSDLFAKGEAISTLFNVVGLGAGIQLASTVCSTMQGKMVVGPVLSILHIYSVVEEMRAAPINTLNPQRTAMIVADFVKRGKISSPADLRYQEDLLFPGRLIEDAGSVKVGRAIRKAFKPSKLHELKEMFPDEKFILSCSTGKSTDMVLAQNATGEDALKGWIVAALAANIEPSVNSSNGTNFKEAYKQMNNLFPKFVSELKTKGWHTDRFLDGTGSRFGSDTLMEGFLQQKLRTLTDL
;
A
#
# COMPACT_ATOMS: atom_id res chain seq x y z
N MET A 1 -22.34 -25.69 -16.63
CA MET A 1 -22.76 -25.11 -15.34
C MET A 1 -24.10 -24.37 -15.35
N PRO A 2 -24.44 -23.45 -16.28
CA PRO A 2 -25.69 -22.66 -16.21
C PRO A 2 -26.97 -23.49 -16.42
N LYS A 3 -26.89 -24.49 -17.32
CA LYS A 3 -27.98 -25.45 -17.55
C LYS A 3 -28.31 -26.28 -16.30
N PHE A 4 -27.30 -26.58 -15.46
CA PHE A 4 -27.48 -27.33 -14.21
C PHE A 4 -28.10 -26.46 -13.10
N ALA A 5 -27.66 -25.21 -12.96
CA ALA A 5 -28.23 -24.27 -11.98
C ALA A 5 -29.73 -23.98 -12.25
N LEU A 6 -30.12 -23.83 -13.52
CA LEU A 6 -31.50 -23.61 -13.92
C LEU A 6 -32.35 -24.90 -13.91
N ALA A 7 -31.76 -26.06 -14.21
CA ALA A 7 -32.44 -27.36 -14.11
C ALA A 7 -32.77 -27.72 -12.66
N ASN A 8 -31.91 -27.37 -11.69
CA ASN A 8 -32.18 -27.55 -10.25
C ASN A 8 -33.31 -26.65 -9.73
N ALA A 9 -33.70 -25.61 -10.49
CA ALA A 9 -34.86 -24.77 -10.21
C ALA A 9 -36.15 -25.24 -10.92
N GLY A 10 -36.14 -26.45 -11.52
CA GLY A 10 -37.31 -27.05 -12.17
C GLY A 10 -37.66 -26.46 -13.55
N LEU A 11 -36.82 -25.59 -14.11
CA LEU A 11 -37.02 -24.98 -15.42
C LEU A 11 -36.20 -25.73 -16.48
N ARG A 12 -36.77 -25.97 -17.68
CA ARG A 12 -35.97 -26.28 -18.87
C ARG A 12 -35.50 -24.94 -19.45
N PRO A 13 -34.27 -24.50 -19.18
CA PRO A 13 -33.86 -23.15 -19.54
C PRO A 13 -33.75 -23.01 -21.06
N THR A 14 -34.33 -21.94 -21.61
CA THR A 14 -34.06 -21.58 -23.00
C THR A 14 -32.59 -21.18 -23.17
N PRO A 15 -32.01 -21.27 -24.38
CA PRO A 15 -30.66 -20.78 -24.64
C PRO A 15 -30.45 -19.32 -24.19
N ALA A 16 -31.48 -18.48 -24.33
CA ALA A 16 -31.48 -17.10 -23.86
C ALA A 16 -31.35 -17.00 -22.32
N GLN A 17 -32.12 -17.79 -21.56
CA GLN A 17 -32.04 -17.82 -20.10
C GLN A 17 -30.69 -18.33 -19.60
N ALA A 18 -30.17 -19.40 -20.21
CA ALA A 18 -28.84 -19.92 -19.87
C ALA A 18 -27.71 -18.91 -20.16
N THR A 19 -27.86 -18.15 -21.25
CA THR A 19 -26.94 -17.05 -21.59
C THR A 19 -27.02 -15.95 -20.55
N ALA A 20 -28.24 -15.47 -20.22
CA ALA A 20 -28.44 -14.43 -19.22
C ALA A 20 -27.84 -14.78 -17.85
N VAL A 21 -28.04 -16.02 -17.36
CA VAL A 21 -27.43 -16.49 -16.11
C VAL A 21 -25.90 -16.50 -16.19
N SER A 22 -25.33 -16.88 -17.34
CA SER A 22 -23.87 -16.87 -17.53
C SER A 22 -23.30 -15.45 -17.45
N TRP A 23 -23.98 -14.46 -18.04
CA TRP A 23 -23.60 -13.05 -17.94
C TRP A 23 -23.70 -12.53 -16.52
N ILE A 24 -24.79 -12.82 -15.81
CA ILE A 24 -24.97 -12.42 -14.41
C ILE A 24 -23.88 -13.01 -13.52
N LEU A 25 -23.56 -14.30 -13.68
CA LEU A 25 -22.51 -14.95 -12.91
C LEU A 25 -21.14 -14.36 -13.23
N LYS A 26 -20.83 -14.17 -14.52
CA LYS A 26 -19.58 -13.56 -15.00
C LYS A 26 -19.41 -12.15 -14.41
N ASP A 27 -20.42 -11.29 -14.49
CA ASP A 27 -20.35 -9.89 -14.04
C ASP A 27 -20.46 -9.78 -12.51
N GLY A 28 -21.17 -10.69 -11.86
CA GLY A 28 -21.22 -10.82 -10.41
C GLY A 28 -19.86 -11.01 -9.76
N MET A 29 -18.94 -11.73 -10.43
CA MET A 29 -17.57 -11.92 -9.96
C MET A 29 -16.79 -10.61 -9.77
N GLN A 30 -17.11 -9.56 -10.54
CA GLN A 30 -16.51 -8.25 -10.35
C GLN A 30 -16.87 -7.65 -8.98
N HIS A 31 -18.11 -7.84 -8.51
CA HIS A 31 -18.54 -7.37 -7.20
C HIS A 31 -17.87 -8.14 -6.07
N VAL A 32 -17.69 -9.45 -6.23
CA VAL A 32 -16.94 -10.29 -5.28
C VAL A 32 -15.49 -9.79 -5.17
N GLY A 33 -14.84 -9.52 -6.30
CA GLY A 33 -13.48 -8.94 -6.33
C GLY A 33 -13.40 -7.61 -5.59
N LYS A 34 -14.38 -6.72 -5.77
CA LYS A 34 -14.46 -5.44 -5.05
C LYS A 34 -14.55 -5.64 -3.53
N LEU A 35 -15.42 -6.55 -3.07
CA LEU A 35 -15.63 -6.83 -1.65
C LEU A 35 -14.40 -7.42 -0.96
N ILE A 36 -13.70 -8.33 -1.64
CA ILE A 36 -12.46 -8.90 -1.09
C ILE A 36 -11.38 -7.82 -1.02
N CYS A 37 -11.26 -7.00 -2.05
CA CYS A 37 -10.25 -5.95 -2.13
C CYS A 37 -10.48 -4.82 -1.12
N SER A 38 -11.74 -4.49 -0.78
CA SER A 38 -12.03 -3.43 0.21
C SER A 38 -11.47 -3.73 1.60
N ASN A 39 -11.32 -5.00 1.96
CA ASN A 39 -10.72 -5.42 3.23
C ASN A 39 -9.20 -5.16 3.30
N LEU A 40 -8.58 -4.77 2.19
CA LEU A 40 -7.14 -4.53 2.08
C LEU A 40 -6.78 -3.03 2.08
N GLY A 41 -7.76 -2.14 2.30
CA GLY A 41 -7.58 -0.68 2.22
C GLY A 41 -6.44 -0.13 3.09
N ALA A 42 -6.28 -0.61 4.33
CA ALA A 42 -5.18 -0.16 5.18
C ALA A 42 -3.78 -0.53 4.64
N ARG A 43 -3.67 -1.63 3.89
CA ARG A 43 -2.43 -2.00 3.20
C ARG A 43 -2.19 -1.13 1.96
N MET A 44 -3.26 -0.70 1.29
CA MET A 44 -3.19 0.22 0.15
C MET A 44 -2.72 1.61 0.58
N ASP A 45 -3.15 2.10 1.73
CA ASP A 45 -2.68 3.37 2.27
C ASP A 45 -1.18 3.34 2.60
N SER A 46 -0.69 2.21 3.11
CA SER A 46 0.72 2.03 3.51
C SER A 46 1.66 1.99 2.30
N GLU A 47 1.26 1.27 1.25
CA GLU A 47 2.07 1.02 0.05
C GLU A 47 1.34 1.46 -1.24
N PRO A 48 0.98 2.75 -1.38
CA PRO A 48 0.07 3.20 -2.44
C PRO A 48 0.66 3.04 -3.84
N LYS A 49 1.97 3.27 -3.99
CA LYS A 49 2.70 3.06 -5.26
C LYS A 49 2.59 1.62 -5.75
N ARG A 50 2.87 0.66 -4.87
CA ARG A 50 2.83 -0.76 -5.18
C ARG A 50 1.40 -1.23 -5.49
N TRP A 51 0.43 -0.79 -4.70
CA TRP A 51 -0.96 -1.15 -4.92
C TRP A 51 -1.54 -0.54 -6.19
N ARG A 52 -1.06 0.63 -6.63
CA ARG A 52 -1.38 1.16 -7.96
C ARG A 52 -0.85 0.26 -9.06
N ILE A 53 0.44 -0.07 -9.04
CA ILE A 53 1.04 -0.98 -10.04
C ILE A 53 0.30 -2.33 -10.05
N LEU A 54 0.02 -2.91 -8.88
CA LEU A 54 -0.71 -4.17 -8.78
C LEU A 54 -2.15 -4.05 -9.34
N ALA A 55 -2.81 -2.92 -9.12
CA ALA A 55 -4.14 -2.67 -9.68
C ALA A 55 -4.11 -2.73 -11.21
N ASP A 56 -3.17 -2.01 -11.84
CA ASP A 56 -3.08 -1.96 -13.29
C ASP A 56 -2.65 -3.31 -13.89
N VAL A 57 -1.73 -4.04 -13.24
CA VAL A 57 -1.39 -5.43 -13.61
C VAL A 57 -2.60 -6.35 -13.55
N LEU A 58 -3.39 -6.30 -12.46
CA LEU A 58 -4.61 -7.11 -12.31
C LEU A 58 -5.67 -6.75 -13.34
N TYR A 59 -5.77 -5.46 -13.70
CA TYR A 59 -6.72 -5.00 -14.71
C TYR A 59 -6.36 -5.54 -16.10
N ASP A 60 -5.07 -5.46 -16.47
CA ASP A 60 -4.56 -5.96 -17.74
C ASP A 60 -4.69 -7.49 -17.83
N LEU A 61 -4.33 -8.22 -16.78
CA LEU A 61 -4.53 -9.67 -16.72
C LEU A 61 -6.01 -10.03 -16.84
N GLY A 62 -6.89 -9.31 -16.14
CA GLY A 62 -8.32 -9.56 -16.21
C GLY A 62 -8.90 -9.30 -17.59
N THR A 63 -8.42 -8.26 -18.28
CA THR A 63 -8.77 -7.95 -19.67
C THR A 63 -8.23 -9.03 -20.62
N GLY A 64 -7.00 -9.49 -20.41
CA GLY A 64 -6.40 -10.59 -21.18
C GLY A 64 -7.21 -11.88 -21.06
N LEU A 65 -7.64 -12.25 -19.86
CA LEU A 65 -8.49 -13.42 -19.64
C LEU A 65 -9.82 -13.34 -20.41
N GLU A 66 -10.43 -12.16 -20.47
CA GLU A 66 -11.64 -11.96 -21.27
C GLU A 66 -11.39 -12.05 -22.77
N VAL A 67 -10.30 -11.45 -23.27
CA VAL A 67 -9.91 -11.52 -24.69
C VAL A 67 -9.62 -12.96 -25.11
N LEU A 68 -9.03 -13.74 -24.21
CA LEU A 68 -8.71 -15.16 -24.42
C LEU A 68 -9.92 -16.09 -24.25
N SER A 69 -10.93 -15.69 -23.49
CA SER A 69 -12.08 -16.56 -23.17
C SER A 69 -12.76 -17.24 -24.39
N PRO A 70 -12.88 -16.61 -25.59
CA PRO A 70 -13.47 -17.28 -26.75
C PRO A 70 -12.64 -18.45 -27.31
N LEU A 71 -11.33 -18.51 -27.00
CA LEU A 71 -10.46 -19.63 -27.40
C LEU A 71 -10.73 -20.90 -26.59
N CYS A 72 -11.34 -20.77 -25.41
CA CYS A 72 -11.70 -21.87 -24.54
C CYS A 72 -13.21 -21.85 -24.23
N PRO A 73 -14.10 -22.14 -25.19
CA PRO A 73 -15.55 -22.02 -24.98
C PRO A 73 -16.09 -22.85 -23.81
N HIS A 74 -15.43 -23.98 -23.52
CA HIS A 74 -15.76 -24.87 -22.41
C HIS A 74 -15.40 -24.31 -21.02
N LEU A 75 -14.50 -23.31 -20.96
CA LEU A 75 -14.09 -22.58 -19.76
C LEU A 75 -14.46 -21.09 -19.82
N PHE A 76 -15.38 -20.71 -20.71
CA PHE A 76 -15.70 -19.30 -20.94
C PHE A 76 -16.11 -18.59 -19.66
N LEU A 77 -16.98 -19.21 -18.86
CA LEU A 77 -17.51 -18.61 -17.64
C LEU A 77 -16.41 -18.45 -16.58
N GLU A 78 -15.53 -19.44 -16.46
CA GLU A 78 -14.41 -19.47 -15.52
C GLU A 78 -13.37 -18.40 -15.89
N MET A 79 -12.97 -18.35 -17.17
CA MET A 79 -11.98 -17.38 -17.66
C MET A 79 -12.51 -15.94 -17.59
N ALA A 80 -13.71 -15.71 -18.12
CA ALA A 80 -14.31 -14.38 -18.13
C ALA A 80 -14.74 -13.92 -16.73
N GLY A 81 -15.21 -14.84 -15.88
CA GLY A 81 -15.54 -14.58 -14.48
C GLY A 81 -14.30 -14.24 -13.64
N LEU A 82 -13.21 -15.00 -13.80
CA LEU A 82 -11.92 -14.69 -13.15
C LEU A 82 -11.35 -13.35 -13.66
N GLY A 83 -11.51 -13.06 -14.95
CA GLY A 83 -11.14 -11.77 -15.53
C GLY A 83 -11.90 -10.60 -14.89
N ASN A 84 -13.21 -10.73 -14.75
CA ASN A 84 -14.05 -9.74 -14.06
C ASN A 84 -13.73 -9.63 -12.57
N PHE A 85 -13.45 -10.74 -11.89
CA PHE A 85 -12.98 -10.73 -10.51
C PHE A 85 -11.69 -9.90 -10.34
N ALA A 86 -10.68 -10.14 -11.19
CA ALA A 86 -9.41 -9.42 -11.17
C ALA A 86 -9.61 -7.91 -11.44
N LYS A 87 -10.42 -7.56 -12.46
CA LYS A 87 -10.81 -6.16 -12.73
C LYS A 87 -11.55 -5.53 -11.55
N GLY A 88 -12.39 -6.29 -10.85
CA GLY A 88 -13.07 -5.88 -9.63
C GLY A 88 -12.08 -5.44 -8.55
N MET A 89 -11.09 -6.29 -8.26
CA MET A 89 -10.01 -5.97 -7.32
C MET A 89 -9.20 -4.74 -7.76
N ALA A 90 -8.78 -4.72 -9.03
CA ALA A 90 -8.03 -3.61 -9.62
C ALA A 90 -8.75 -2.27 -9.45
N THR A 91 -10.06 -2.21 -9.74
CA THR A 91 -10.82 -0.96 -9.63
C THR A 91 -10.88 -0.40 -8.21
N VAL A 92 -10.88 -1.26 -7.18
CA VAL A 92 -10.85 -0.82 -5.78
C VAL A 92 -9.45 -0.33 -5.42
N ALA A 93 -8.42 -1.10 -5.75
CA ALA A 93 -7.03 -0.74 -5.45
C ALA A 93 -6.61 0.58 -6.14
N ALA A 94 -6.95 0.76 -7.43
CA ALA A 94 -6.68 1.99 -8.15
C ALA A 94 -7.38 3.21 -7.53
N ARG A 95 -8.63 3.05 -7.07
CA ARG A 95 -9.38 4.14 -6.41
C ARG A 95 -8.84 4.46 -5.02
N ALA A 96 -8.58 3.43 -4.21
CA ALA A 96 -8.10 3.60 -2.84
C ALA A 96 -6.73 4.30 -2.79
N THR A 97 -5.85 4.02 -3.76
CA THR A 97 -4.51 4.61 -3.84
C THR A 97 -4.49 6.05 -4.36
N ARG A 98 -5.56 6.54 -5.01
CA ARG A 98 -5.59 7.92 -5.54
C ARG A 98 -5.43 8.98 -4.46
N LEU A 99 -6.15 8.87 -3.35
CA LEU A 99 -6.09 9.84 -2.27
C LEU A 99 -4.67 10.01 -1.70
N PRO A 100 -3.98 8.95 -1.23
CA PRO A 100 -2.62 9.09 -0.69
C PRO A 100 -1.59 9.54 -1.74
N ILE A 101 -1.81 9.24 -3.03
CA ILE A 101 -0.95 9.75 -4.11
C ILE A 101 -1.20 11.25 -4.34
N TYR A 102 -2.45 11.66 -4.53
CA TYR A 102 -2.79 13.05 -4.84
C TYR A 102 -2.50 13.98 -3.67
N SER A 103 -2.69 13.52 -2.42
CA SER A 103 -2.34 14.29 -1.24
C SER A 103 -0.86 14.64 -1.17
N SER A 104 0.03 13.82 -1.76
CA SER A 104 1.47 14.11 -1.79
C SER A 104 1.85 15.26 -2.74
N PHE A 105 0.98 15.56 -3.71
CA PHE A 105 1.15 16.67 -4.65
C PHE A 105 0.35 17.92 -4.24
N ALA A 106 -0.59 17.78 -3.30
CA ALA A 106 -1.42 18.87 -2.84
C ALA A 106 -0.58 19.92 -2.10
N LYS A 107 -0.87 21.18 -2.38
CA LYS A 107 -0.28 22.37 -1.74
C LYS A 107 -1.40 23.32 -1.36
N GLU A 108 -1.26 24.02 -0.24
CA GLU A 108 -2.23 25.07 0.16
C GLU A 108 -3.70 24.57 0.21
N GLY A 109 -3.91 23.29 0.55
CA GLY A 109 -5.25 22.70 0.63
C GLY A 109 -5.94 22.46 -0.72
N ASN A 110 -5.25 22.57 -1.86
CA ASN A 110 -5.81 22.45 -3.21
C ASN A 110 -6.15 21.00 -3.65
N LEU A 111 -6.36 20.08 -2.71
CA LEU A 111 -6.55 18.65 -3.01
C LEU A 111 -7.71 18.40 -3.99
N SER A 112 -8.85 19.07 -3.78
CA SER A 112 -10.02 18.93 -4.64
C SER A 112 -9.79 19.42 -6.07
N ASP A 113 -9.00 20.49 -6.26
CA ASP A 113 -8.63 21.01 -7.59
C ASP A 113 -7.73 20.02 -8.32
N LEU A 114 -6.75 19.44 -7.61
CA LEU A 114 -5.90 18.39 -8.18
C LEU A 114 -6.71 17.18 -8.62
N PHE A 115 -7.69 16.74 -7.80
CA PHE A 115 -8.60 15.65 -8.17
C PHE A 115 -9.43 15.98 -9.41
N ALA A 116 -10.04 17.17 -9.47
CA ALA A 116 -10.84 17.59 -10.62
C ALA A 116 -10.02 17.63 -11.92
N LYS A 117 -8.81 18.20 -11.87
CA LYS A 117 -7.90 18.26 -13.02
C LYS A 117 -7.37 16.88 -13.42
N GLY A 118 -7.03 16.05 -12.45
CA GLY A 118 -6.59 14.67 -12.69
C GLY A 118 -7.66 13.84 -13.38
N GLU A 119 -8.92 13.94 -12.93
CA GLU A 119 -10.05 13.28 -13.59
C GLU A 119 -10.29 13.82 -15.00
N ALA A 120 -10.27 15.15 -15.20
CA ALA A 120 -10.46 15.75 -16.52
C ALA A 120 -9.39 15.28 -17.53
N ILE A 121 -8.12 15.26 -17.13
CA ILE A 121 -7.01 14.77 -17.96
C ILE A 121 -7.19 13.27 -18.24
N SER A 122 -7.52 12.47 -17.22
CA SER A 122 -7.80 11.05 -17.38
C SER A 122 -8.95 10.80 -18.37
N THR A 123 -10.03 11.57 -18.30
CA THR A 123 -11.16 11.47 -19.24
C THR A 123 -10.72 11.80 -20.67
N LEU A 124 -9.95 12.88 -20.86
CA LEU A 124 -9.45 13.26 -22.18
C LEU A 124 -8.63 12.13 -22.81
N PHE A 125 -7.66 11.58 -22.08
CA PHE A 125 -6.84 10.49 -22.58
C PHE A 125 -7.62 9.18 -22.76
N ASN A 126 -8.67 8.93 -21.97
CA ASN A 126 -9.58 7.81 -22.22
C ASN A 126 -10.32 7.95 -23.56
N VAL A 127 -10.77 9.15 -23.93
CA VAL A 127 -11.43 9.40 -25.22
C VAL A 127 -10.45 9.20 -26.37
N VAL A 128 -9.23 9.73 -26.27
CA VAL A 128 -8.16 9.53 -27.26
C VAL A 128 -7.83 8.04 -27.39
N GLY A 129 -7.64 7.34 -26.27
CA GLY A 129 -7.36 5.92 -26.22
C GLY A 129 -8.49 5.07 -26.81
N LEU A 130 -9.75 5.44 -26.59
CA LEU A 130 -10.90 4.77 -27.20
C LEU A 130 -10.90 4.92 -28.72
N GLY A 131 -10.63 6.12 -29.24
CA GLY A 131 -10.50 6.36 -30.67
C GLY A 131 -9.39 5.50 -31.31
N ALA A 132 -8.21 5.49 -30.70
CA ALA A 132 -7.10 4.64 -31.13
C ALA A 132 -7.45 3.14 -31.03
N GLY A 133 -8.13 2.73 -29.96
CA GLY A 133 -8.57 1.36 -29.73
C GLY A 133 -9.58 0.88 -30.78
N ILE A 134 -10.55 1.71 -31.17
CA ILE A 134 -11.50 1.41 -32.25
C ILE A 134 -10.77 1.23 -33.58
N GLN A 135 -9.81 2.11 -33.90
CA GLN A 135 -9.02 2.00 -35.12
C GLN A 135 -8.16 0.72 -35.14
N LEU A 136 -7.57 0.34 -34.00
CA LEU A 136 -6.83 -0.93 -33.88
C LEU A 136 -7.77 -2.14 -34.01
N ALA A 137 -8.95 -2.08 -33.38
CA ALA A 137 -9.97 -3.13 -33.43
C ALA A 137 -10.50 -3.38 -34.86
N SER A 138 -10.64 -2.33 -35.67
CA SER A 138 -11.08 -2.43 -37.07
C SER A 138 -9.96 -2.86 -38.04
N THR A 139 -8.70 -2.82 -37.60
CA THR A 139 -7.53 -3.14 -38.44
C THR A 139 -6.84 -4.43 -37.96
N VAL A 140 -5.69 -4.31 -37.29
CA VAL A 140 -4.83 -5.44 -36.88
C VAL A 140 -5.56 -6.36 -35.90
N CYS A 141 -6.35 -5.80 -34.97
CA CYS A 141 -7.09 -6.56 -33.97
C CYS A 141 -8.43 -7.12 -34.48
N SER A 142 -8.72 -7.04 -35.78
CA SER A 142 -9.86 -7.76 -36.38
C SER A 142 -9.69 -9.28 -36.28
N THR A 143 -8.44 -9.76 -36.26
CA THR A 143 -8.09 -11.17 -36.10
C THR A 143 -7.68 -11.50 -34.66
N MET A 144 -7.85 -12.75 -34.25
CA MET A 144 -7.38 -13.20 -32.94
C MET A 144 -5.85 -13.12 -32.82
N GLN A 145 -5.11 -13.48 -33.88
CA GLN A 145 -3.65 -13.39 -33.90
C GLN A 145 -3.18 -11.95 -33.66
N GLY A 146 -3.81 -10.97 -34.29
CA GLY A 146 -3.49 -9.56 -34.05
C GLY A 146 -3.75 -9.13 -32.61
N LYS A 147 -4.88 -9.54 -32.00
CA LYS A 147 -5.16 -9.28 -30.58
C LYS A 147 -4.09 -9.88 -29.66
N MET A 148 -3.63 -11.09 -29.98
CA MET A 148 -2.59 -11.80 -29.22
C MET A 148 -1.20 -11.17 -29.29
N VAL A 149 -0.94 -10.33 -30.30
CA VAL A 149 0.29 -9.55 -30.41
C VAL A 149 0.12 -8.16 -29.81
N VAL A 150 -0.90 -7.43 -30.24
CA VAL A 150 -1.12 -6.03 -29.85
C VAL A 150 -1.46 -5.92 -28.36
N GLY A 151 -2.30 -6.80 -27.83
CA GLY A 151 -2.73 -6.78 -26.43
C GLY A 151 -1.57 -6.83 -25.43
N PRO A 152 -0.70 -7.87 -25.49
CA PRO A 152 0.47 -7.95 -24.61
C PRO A 152 1.46 -6.79 -24.78
N VAL A 153 1.69 -6.31 -26.00
CA VAL A 153 2.59 -5.16 -26.25
C VAL A 153 2.04 -3.89 -25.57
N LEU A 154 0.75 -3.60 -25.75
CA LEU A 154 0.10 -2.47 -25.09
C LEU A 154 0.10 -2.61 -23.58
N SER A 155 -0.14 -3.83 -23.05
CA SER A 155 -0.08 -4.10 -21.62
C SER A 155 1.32 -3.88 -21.05
N ILE A 156 2.38 -4.36 -21.69
CA ILE A 156 3.76 -4.13 -21.25
C ILE A 156 4.08 -2.63 -21.21
N LEU A 157 3.70 -1.89 -22.26
CA LEU A 157 3.89 -0.44 -22.31
C LEU A 157 3.09 0.30 -21.23
N HIS A 158 1.84 -0.13 -20.99
CA HIS A 158 0.97 0.41 -19.95
C HIS A 158 1.60 0.21 -18.56
N ILE A 159 1.96 -1.03 -18.21
CA ILE A 159 2.56 -1.35 -16.91
C ILE A 159 3.91 -0.64 -16.72
N TYR A 160 4.75 -0.56 -17.76
CA TYR A 160 5.99 0.21 -17.71
C TYR A 160 5.73 1.69 -17.40
N SER A 161 4.75 2.31 -18.08
CA SER A 161 4.39 3.71 -17.87
C SER A 161 3.89 3.96 -16.45
N VAL A 162 3.07 3.06 -15.90
CA VAL A 162 2.59 3.14 -14.51
C VAL A 162 3.72 2.98 -13.50
N VAL A 163 4.69 2.09 -13.75
CA VAL A 163 5.86 1.93 -12.88
C VAL A 163 6.68 3.23 -12.84
N GLU A 164 6.91 3.87 -13.98
CA GLU A 164 7.62 5.14 -14.03
C GLU A 164 6.80 6.29 -13.40
N GLU A 165 5.48 6.34 -13.60
CA GLU A 165 4.57 7.27 -12.90
C GLU A 165 4.71 7.13 -11.38
N MET A 166 4.66 5.90 -10.87
CA MET A 166 4.74 5.63 -9.42
C MET A 166 6.13 5.87 -8.86
N ARG A 167 7.20 5.63 -9.62
CA ARG A 167 8.58 6.00 -9.25
C ARG A 167 8.74 7.52 -9.10
N ALA A 168 8.06 8.31 -9.94
CA ALA A 168 8.12 9.76 -9.90
C ALA A 168 7.25 10.39 -8.79
N ALA A 169 6.33 9.64 -8.17
CA ALA A 169 5.44 10.18 -7.13
C ALA A 169 6.17 10.41 -5.78
N PRO A 170 6.19 11.63 -5.21
CA PRO A 170 6.92 11.94 -3.98
C PRO A 170 6.06 11.71 -2.72
N ILE A 171 5.71 10.45 -2.41
CA ILE A 171 4.82 10.15 -1.29
C ILE A 171 5.47 10.51 0.05
N ASN A 172 4.80 11.36 0.82
CA ASN A 172 5.32 12.03 2.02
C ASN A 172 4.85 11.43 3.36
N THR A 173 4.09 10.32 3.31
CA THR A 173 3.72 9.53 4.51
C THR A 173 4.87 8.62 4.96
N LEU A 174 4.80 8.05 6.18
CA LEU A 174 5.81 7.11 6.64
C LEU A 174 5.31 5.66 6.54
N ASN A 175 6.11 4.80 5.92
CA ASN A 175 5.97 3.33 5.92
C ASN A 175 7.31 2.70 6.37
N PRO A 176 7.39 1.38 6.62
CA PRO A 176 8.62 0.75 7.09
C PRO A 176 9.84 1.03 6.21
N GLN A 177 9.67 1.00 4.88
CA GLN A 177 10.77 1.20 3.94
C GLN A 177 11.27 2.65 3.93
N ARG A 178 10.38 3.63 3.75
CA ARG A 178 10.73 5.06 3.75
C ARG A 178 11.31 5.49 5.09
N THR A 179 10.71 5.02 6.21
CA THR A 179 11.26 5.27 7.54
C THR A 179 12.68 4.71 7.68
N ALA A 180 12.91 3.48 7.25
CA ALA A 180 14.23 2.87 7.31
C ALA A 180 15.27 3.62 6.47
N MET A 181 14.91 4.07 5.26
CA MET A 181 15.81 4.85 4.39
C MET A 181 16.18 6.19 5.02
N ILE A 182 15.19 6.92 5.54
CA ILE A 182 15.38 8.21 6.24
C ILE A 182 16.31 8.04 7.45
N VAL A 183 16.07 7.02 8.26
CA VAL A 183 16.83 6.78 9.50
C VAL A 183 18.26 6.35 9.19
N ALA A 184 18.45 5.49 8.18
CA ALA A 184 19.79 5.12 7.71
C ALA A 184 20.58 6.34 7.23
N ASP A 185 19.96 7.22 6.44
CA ASP A 185 20.57 8.46 5.94
C ASP A 185 20.96 9.39 7.08
N PHE A 186 20.07 9.57 8.06
CA PHE A 186 20.31 10.41 9.22
C PHE A 186 21.44 9.89 10.10
N VAL A 187 21.40 8.60 10.47
CA VAL A 187 22.39 8.01 11.36
C VAL A 187 23.78 7.94 10.71
N LYS A 188 23.87 7.65 9.41
CA LYS A 188 25.15 7.57 8.70
C LYS A 188 25.73 8.91 8.27
N ARG A 189 24.89 9.82 7.78
CA ARG A 189 25.33 11.04 7.10
C ARG A 189 24.94 12.32 7.83
N GLY A 190 24.12 12.24 8.87
CA GLY A 190 23.57 13.40 9.56
C GLY A 190 22.66 14.26 8.68
N LYS A 191 22.06 13.68 7.63
CA LYS A 191 21.23 14.39 6.64
C LYS A 191 19.89 13.69 6.48
N ILE A 192 18.84 14.47 6.23
CA ILE A 192 17.50 13.96 5.95
C ILE A 192 17.11 14.25 4.50
N SER A 193 16.84 13.18 3.75
CA SER A 193 16.36 13.23 2.37
C SER A 193 14.87 13.60 2.32
N SER A 194 14.46 14.44 1.37
CA SER A 194 13.05 14.80 1.18
C SER A 194 12.27 13.67 0.46
N PRO A 195 10.93 13.66 0.46
CA PRO A 195 10.15 12.72 -0.34
C PRO A 195 10.50 12.77 -1.83
N ALA A 196 10.87 13.96 -2.33
CA ALA A 196 11.32 14.14 -3.70
C ALA A 196 12.67 13.48 -3.97
N ASP A 197 13.60 13.48 -3.01
CA ASP A 197 14.92 12.87 -3.16
C ASP A 197 14.86 11.33 -3.08
N LEU A 198 13.94 10.81 -2.24
CA LEU A 198 13.80 9.37 -1.99
C LEU A 198 12.92 8.63 -3.01
N ARG A 199 12.11 9.34 -3.80
CA ARG A 199 11.06 8.73 -4.65
C ARG A 199 11.53 7.61 -5.59
N TYR A 200 12.76 7.70 -6.12
CA TYR A 200 13.35 6.73 -7.04
C TYR A 200 14.17 5.63 -6.35
N GLN A 201 14.41 5.76 -5.04
CA GLN A 201 15.20 4.80 -4.28
C GLN A 201 14.32 3.71 -3.64
N GLU A 202 13.00 3.89 -3.65
CA GLU A 202 12.03 2.89 -3.17
C GLU A 202 12.00 1.65 -4.08
N ASP A 203 12.08 0.48 -3.45
CA ASP A 203 11.83 -0.81 -4.10
C ASP A 203 10.34 -1.11 -4.13
N LEU A 204 9.72 -0.86 -5.28
CA LEU A 204 8.28 -1.05 -5.47
C LEU A 204 7.87 -2.52 -5.65
N LEU A 205 8.81 -3.40 -5.99
CA LEU A 205 8.54 -4.81 -6.25
C LEU A 205 8.71 -5.67 -4.99
N PHE A 206 9.75 -5.37 -4.19
CA PHE A 206 10.13 -6.15 -3.01
C PHE A 206 10.31 -5.27 -1.76
N PRO A 207 9.23 -4.69 -1.19
CA PRO A 207 9.31 -3.79 -0.03
C PRO A 207 9.72 -4.47 1.30
N GLY A 208 9.92 -5.79 1.29
CA GLY A 208 10.33 -6.57 2.47
C GLY A 208 11.83 -6.57 2.75
N ARG A 209 12.65 -5.88 1.93
CA ARG A 209 14.09 -5.81 2.13
C ARG A 209 14.41 -4.94 3.35
N LEU A 210 15.00 -5.56 4.37
CA LEU A 210 15.46 -4.85 5.56
C LEU A 210 16.69 -4.01 5.22
N ILE A 211 16.74 -2.80 5.78
CA ILE A 211 17.89 -1.91 5.65
C ILE A 211 18.73 -2.08 6.91
N GLU A 212 19.91 -2.69 6.76
CA GLU A 212 20.82 -2.99 7.88
C GLU A 212 21.23 -1.74 8.63
N ASP A 213 21.50 -0.67 7.88
CA ASP A 213 21.87 0.65 8.38
C ASP A 213 20.78 1.33 9.23
N ALA A 214 19.55 0.82 9.14
CA ALA A 214 18.39 1.27 9.91
C ALA A 214 18.01 0.26 11.02
N GLY A 215 18.93 -0.63 11.40
CA GLY A 215 18.70 -1.63 12.45
C GLY A 215 17.86 -2.85 12.03
N SER A 216 17.64 -3.03 10.72
CA SER A 216 16.88 -4.16 10.16
C SER A 216 15.52 -4.38 10.84
N VAL A 217 14.79 -3.30 11.06
CA VAL A 217 13.54 -3.30 11.85
C VAL A 217 12.40 -3.98 11.10
N LYS A 218 11.67 -4.86 11.80
CA LYS A 218 10.42 -5.47 11.35
C LYS A 218 9.27 -4.99 12.22
N VAL A 219 8.23 -4.47 11.58
CA VAL A 219 7.02 -3.95 12.24
C VAL A 219 5.81 -4.81 11.88
N GLY A 220 4.80 -4.79 12.74
CA GLY A 220 3.52 -5.46 12.49
C GLY A 220 3.55 -6.98 12.72
N ARG A 221 4.62 -7.52 13.32
CA ARG A 221 4.61 -8.92 13.79
C ARG A 221 3.75 -9.04 15.05
N ALA A 222 2.94 -10.11 15.10
CA ALA A 222 2.15 -10.41 16.29
C ALA A 222 3.06 -10.50 17.53
N ILE A 223 2.65 -9.87 18.63
CA ILE A 223 3.44 -9.75 19.87
C ILE A 223 3.97 -11.11 20.33
N ARG A 224 3.13 -12.16 20.27
CA ARG A 224 3.50 -13.53 20.67
C ARG A 224 4.59 -14.17 19.79
N LYS A 225 4.74 -13.72 18.54
CA LYS A 225 5.79 -14.17 17.61
C LYS A 225 7.05 -13.32 17.74
N ALA A 226 6.91 -12.04 18.10
CA ALA A 226 8.02 -11.10 18.24
C ALA A 226 8.70 -11.17 19.62
N PHE A 227 7.94 -11.51 20.68
CA PHE A 227 8.41 -11.46 22.07
C PHE A 227 8.05 -12.71 22.86
N LYS A 228 8.97 -13.15 23.71
CA LYS A 228 8.66 -14.11 24.77
C LYS A 228 7.93 -13.37 25.90
N PRO A 229 6.79 -13.88 26.41
CA PRO A 229 6.02 -13.21 27.47
C PRO A 229 6.84 -12.85 28.71
N SER A 230 7.81 -13.69 29.07
CA SER A 230 8.70 -13.48 30.22
C SER A 230 9.63 -12.27 30.10
N LYS A 231 9.93 -11.81 28.88
CA LYS A 231 10.80 -10.64 28.65
C LYS A 231 10.01 -9.36 28.38
N LEU A 232 8.69 -9.43 28.28
CA LEU A 232 7.87 -8.28 27.93
C LEU A 232 7.89 -7.20 29.02
N HIS A 233 7.91 -7.61 30.29
CA HIS A 233 8.00 -6.69 31.42
C HIS A 233 9.32 -5.93 31.43
N GLU A 234 10.44 -6.65 31.31
CA GLU A 234 11.79 -6.09 31.25
C GLU A 234 11.95 -5.08 30.11
N LEU A 235 11.42 -5.40 28.92
CA LEU A 235 11.47 -4.52 27.77
C LEU A 235 10.57 -3.28 27.91
N LYS A 236 9.45 -3.40 28.64
CA LYS A 236 8.60 -2.23 28.96
C LYS A 236 9.28 -1.32 29.97
N GLU A 237 9.97 -1.87 30.96
CA GLU A 237 10.76 -1.10 31.94
C GLU A 237 11.97 -0.41 31.30
N MET A 238 12.48 -0.91 30.18
CA MET A 238 13.55 -0.25 29.44
C MET A 238 13.13 1.07 28.78
N PHE A 239 11.84 1.21 28.42
CA PHE A 239 11.30 2.38 27.73
C PHE A 239 9.97 2.82 28.37
N PRO A 240 9.99 3.31 29.63
CA PRO A 240 8.77 3.53 30.40
C PRO A 240 7.84 4.60 29.80
N ASP A 241 8.41 5.62 29.15
CA ASP A 241 7.66 6.76 28.58
C ASP A 241 7.29 6.57 27.11
N GLU A 242 7.73 5.47 26.47
CA GLU A 242 7.60 5.28 25.03
C GLU A 242 6.50 4.29 24.67
N LYS A 243 5.88 4.53 23.51
CA LYS A 243 4.79 3.70 22.99
C LYS A 243 5.27 2.60 22.04
N PHE A 244 6.54 2.20 22.15
CA PHE A 244 7.13 1.15 21.35
C PHE A 244 7.95 0.17 22.22
N ILE A 245 8.07 -1.07 21.74
CA ILE A 245 8.91 -2.09 22.35
C ILE A 245 9.82 -2.66 21.27
N LEU A 246 11.11 -2.79 21.59
CA LEU A 246 12.13 -3.36 20.71
C LEU A 246 12.65 -4.68 21.26
N SER A 247 12.88 -5.65 20.38
CA SER A 247 13.63 -6.88 20.72
C SER A 247 14.53 -7.27 19.56
N CYS A 248 15.82 -7.49 19.83
CA CYS A 248 16.73 -8.01 18.84
C CYS A 248 16.46 -9.52 18.66
N SER A 249 16.06 -9.91 17.44
CA SER A 249 15.86 -11.31 17.06
C SER A 249 17.19 -11.98 16.72
N THR A 250 17.25 -13.31 16.78
CA THR A 250 18.42 -14.09 16.37
C THR A 250 18.68 -13.85 14.88
N GLY A 251 19.73 -13.07 14.55
CA GLY A 251 20.11 -12.76 13.16
C GLY A 251 20.13 -11.27 12.77
N LYS A 252 20.51 -10.36 13.68
CA LYS A 252 20.64 -8.90 13.45
C LYS A 252 19.36 -8.15 13.05
N SER A 253 18.18 -8.79 13.05
CA SER A 253 16.92 -8.10 12.79
C SER A 253 16.24 -7.67 14.09
N THR A 254 15.80 -6.42 14.17
CA THR A 254 15.09 -5.90 15.35
C THR A 254 13.59 -5.98 15.14
N ASP A 255 12.87 -6.58 16.08
CA ASP A 255 11.42 -6.56 16.11
C ASP A 255 10.92 -5.33 16.85
N MET A 256 10.04 -4.57 16.20
CA MET A 256 9.37 -3.43 16.80
C MET A 256 7.86 -3.67 16.85
N VAL A 257 7.29 -3.51 18.05
CA VAL A 257 5.85 -3.45 18.25
C VAL A 257 5.48 -2.09 18.80
N LEU A 258 4.47 -1.49 18.17
CA LEU A 258 3.90 -0.21 18.57
C LEU A 258 2.63 -0.45 19.40
N ALA A 259 2.43 0.38 20.43
CA ALA A 259 1.18 0.43 21.16
C ALA A 259 0.04 0.92 20.26
N GLN A 260 -1.21 0.55 20.57
CA GLN A 260 -2.36 0.90 19.73
C GLN A 260 -2.58 2.41 19.56
N ASN A 261 -2.20 3.21 20.57
CA ASN A 261 -2.28 4.68 20.55
C ASN A 261 -0.94 5.35 20.21
N ALA A 262 -0.01 4.60 19.58
CA ALA A 262 1.24 5.14 19.09
C ALA A 262 1.01 6.07 17.88
N THR A 263 1.92 7.01 17.72
CA THR A 263 1.97 7.99 16.63
C THR A 263 3.11 7.65 15.67
N GLY A 264 3.20 8.37 14.55
CA GLY A 264 4.36 8.22 13.65
C GLY A 264 5.69 8.62 14.29
N GLU A 265 5.67 9.57 15.22
CA GLU A 265 6.85 9.99 15.97
C GLU A 265 7.35 8.88 16.90
N ASP A 266 6.46 8.14 17.56
CA ASP A 266 6.83 6.97 18.38
C ASP A 266 7.50 5.88 17.52
N ALA A 267 7.01 5.66 16.30
CA ALA A 267 7.64 4.72 15.36
C ALA A 267 9.04 5.19 14.93
N LEU A 268 9.21 6.49 14.68
CA LEU A 268 10.51 7.08 14.33
C LEU A 268 11.53 6.94 15.47
N LYS A 269 11.12 7.19 16.72
CA LYS A 269 11.98 6.99 17.89
C LYS A 269 12.47 5.54 17.98
N GLY A 270 11.54 4.59 17.87
CA GLY A 270 11.88 3.17 17.89
C GLY A 270 12.87 2.78 16.81
N TRP A 271 12.73 3.35 15.60
CA TRP A 271 13.67 3.12 14.51
C TRP A 271 15.06 3.71 14.77
N ILE A 272 15.14 4.93 15.32
CA ILE A 272 16.42 5.55 15.67
C ILE A 272 17.13 4.73 16.75
N VAL A 273 16.41 4.32 17.79
CA VAL A 273 16.96 3.46 18.85
C VAL A 273 17.48 2.15 18.25
N ALA A 274 16.72 1.51 17.35
CA ALA A 274 17.16 0.29 16.69
C ALA A 274 18.40 0.48 15.81
N ALA A 275 18.46 1.56 15.04
CA ALA A 275 19.58 1.88 14.17
C ALA A 275 20.85 2.22 14.96
N LEU A 276 20.73 3.03 16.02
CA LEU A 276 21.85 3.36 16.91
C LEU A 276 22.35 2.11 17.65
N ALA A 277 21.44 1.29 18.18
CA ALA A 277 21.80 0.05 18.87
C ALA A 277 22.53 -0.95 17.95
N ALA A 278 22.21 -0.95 16.64
CA ALA A 278 22.88 -1.79 15.65
C ALA A 278 24.30 -1.30 15.30
N ASN A 279 24.58 -0.01 15.48
CA ASN A 279 25.90 0.59 15.24
C ASN A 279 26.84 0.55 16.45
N ILE A 280 26.33 0.24 17.65
CA ILE A 280 27.16 0.01 18.83
C ILE A 280 27.86 -1.34 18.65
N GLU A 281 29.20 -1.32 18.52
CA GLU A 281 29.99 -2.55 18.41
C GLU A 281 29.68 -3.50 19.58
N PRO A 282 29.54 -4.81 19.32
CA PRO A 282 29.35 -5.78 20.37
C PRO A 282 30.63 -5.87 21.21
N SER A 283 30.68 -5.11 22.30
CA SER A 283 31.71 -5.31 23.32
C SER A 283 31.54 -6.69 23.93
N VAL A 284 32.65 -7.32 24.33
CA VAL A 284 32.71 -8.71 24.85
C VAL A 284 31.76 -8.98 26.04
N ASN A 285 31.24 -7.93 26.70
CA ASN A 285 30.34 -8.01 27.86
C ASN A 285 28.97 -7.28 27.70
N SER A 286 28.63 -6.69 26.55
CA SER A 286 27.36 -5.97 26.40
C SER A 286 26.21 -6.91 26.12
N SER A 287 25.23 -6.97 27.02
CA SER A 287 23.94 -7.60 26.72
C SER A 287 23.15 -6.71 25.75
N ASN A 288 22.29 -7.29 24.90
CA ASN A 288 21.46 -6.50 23.98
C ASN A 288 20.67 -5.38 24.70
N GLY A 289 20.32 -5.59 25.98
CA GLY A 289 19.64 -4.59 26.81
C GLY A 289 20.50 -3.36 27.16
N THR A 290 21.82 -3.48 27.28
CA THR A 290 22.69 -2.32 27.55
C THR A 290 22.82 -1.42 26.34
N ASN A 291 22.93 -2.00 25.14
CA ASN A 291 23.05 -1.23 23.88
C ASN A 291 21.79 -0.43 23.60
N PHE A 292 20.60 -1.01 23.86
CA PHE A 292 19.33 -0.30 23.71
C PHE A 292 19.18 0.87 24.70
N LYS A 293 19.65 0.74 25.95
CA LYS A 293 19.60 1.84 26.93
C LYS A 293 20.50 3.00 26.54
N GLU A 294 21.69 2.72 26.00
CA GLU A 294 22.59 3.76 25.50
C GLU A 294 22.03 4.44 24.25
N ALA A 295 21.54 3.65 23.29
CA ALA A 295 20.87 4.15 22.09
C ALA A 295 19.65 5.02 22.42
N TYR A 296 18.88 4.67 23.45
CA TYR A 296 17.75 5.46 23.93
C TYR A 296 18.16 6.84 24.43
N LYS A 297 19.24 6.93 25.22
CA LYS A 297 19.78 8.23 25.68
C LYS A 297 20.24 9.10 24.52
N GLN A 298 20.92 8.51 23.54
CA GLN A 298 21.35 9.23 22.34
C GLN A 298 20.17 9.70 21.50
N MET A 299 19.14 8.85 21.34
CA MET A 299 17.91 9.19 20.62
C MET A 299 17.23 10.42 21.23
N ASN A 300 17.07 10.49 22.54
CA ASN A 300 16.41 11.62 23.21
C ASN A 300 17.08 12.98 22.91
N ASN A 301 18.40 12.98 22.72
CA ASN A 301 19.15 14.20 22.37
C ASN A 301 18.98 14.59 20.90
N LEU A 302 18.91 13.60 20.00
CA LEU A 302 18.87 13.81 18.55
C LEU A 302 17.46 14.02 18.00
N PHE A 303 16.45 13.46 18.67
CA PHE A 303 15.08 13.37 18.17
C PHE A 303 14.42 14.73 17.89
N PRO A 304 14.53 15.77 18.75
CA PRO A 304 13.90 17.05 18.47
C PRO A 304 14.41 17.70 17.18
N LYS A 305 15.73 17.63 16.94
CA LYS A 305 16.36 18.13 15.71
C LYS A 305 15.90 17.31 14.50
N PHE A 306 15.91 15.99 14.63
CA PHE A 306 15.51 15.06 13.57
C PHE A 306 14.07 15.28 13.10
N VAL A 307 13.11 15.36 14.03
CA VAL A 307 11.69 15.58 13.70
C VAL A 307 11.46 16.97 13.11
N SER A 308 12.14 18.00 13.62
CA SER A 308 12.05 19.34 13.05
C SER A 308 12.53 19.38 11.60
N GLU A 309 13.70 18.78 11.33
CA GLU A 309 14.25 18.69 9.97
C GLU A 309 13.34 17.85 9.05
N LEU A 310 12.78 16.73 9.53
CA LEU A 310 11.79 15.94 8.78
C LEU A 310 10.57 16.76 8.34
N LYS A 311 9.97 17.50 9.27
CA LYS A 311 8.81 18.36 9.01
C LYS A 311 9.17 19.44 7.98
N THR A 312 10.35 20.06 8.10
CA THR A 312 10.81 21.08 7.14
C THR A 312 11.05 20.52 5.73
N LYS A 313 11.43 19.23 5.63
CA LYS A 313 11.60 18.50 4.37
C LYS A 313 10.27 18.00 3.79
N GLY A 314 9.15 18.22 4.47
CA GLY A 314 7.79 17.91 3.99
C GLY A 314 7.28 16.51 4.35
N TRP A 315 7.88 15.83 5.33
CA TRP A 315 7.40 14.52 5.81
C TRP A 315 6.26 14.68 6.83
N HIS A 316 5.24 13.82 6.72
CA HIS A 316 4.19 13.68 7.74
C HIS A 316 4.67 12.75 8.85
N THR A 317 5.09 13.34 9.99
CA THR A 317 5.59 12.58 11.15
C THR A 317 4.49 12.15 12.11
N ASP A 318 3.30 12.74 12.01
CA ASP A 318 2.15 12.43 12.84
C ASP A 318 1.61 11.03 12.57
N ARG A 319 1.77 10.52 11.34
CA ARG A 319 1.20 9.23 10.89
C ARG A 319 2.26 8.24 10.45
N PHE A 320 2.08 6.99 10.87
CA PHE A 320 2.86 5.85 10.41
C PHE A 320 1.96 4.68 10.01
N LEU A 321 2.28 4.05 8.88
CA LEU A 321 1.50 2.97 8.28
C LEU A 321 2.37 1.72 8.22
N ASP A 322 2.05 0.70 9.02
CA ASP A 322 2.94 -0.43 9.28
C ASP A 322 3.03 -1.52 8.19
N GLY A 323 2.26 -1.38 7.12
CA GLY A 323 2.19 -2.34 6.01
C GLY A 323 1.35 -3.60 6.28
N THR A 324 0.93 -3.85 7.53
CA THR A 324 0.16 -5.05 7.90
C THR A 324 -1.34 -4.76 8.04
N GLY A 325 -1.71 -3.49 8.17
CA GLY A 325 -3.09 -3.01 8.20
C GLY A 325 -3.40 -2.09 9.39
N SER A 326 -2.40 -1.79 10.23
CA SER A 326 -2.57 -0.86 11.35
C SER A 326 -2.22 0.56 10.92
N ARG A 327 -2.95 1.54 11.47
CA ARG A 327 -2.71 2.96 11.28
C ARG A 327 -2.34 3.57 12.63
N PHE A 328 -1.19 4.23 12.70
CA PHE A 328 -0.71 4.92 13.90
C PHE A 328 -0.75 6.42 13.62
N GLY A 329 -1.40 7.21 14.48
CA GLY A 329 -1.66 8.63 14.23
C GLY A 329 -2.12 9.35 15.48
N SER A 330 -1.88 10.66 15.57
CA SER A 330 -2.51 11.48 16.59
C SER A 330 -4.02 11.53 16.36
N ASP A 331 -4.82 11.15 17.36
CA ASP A 331 -6.29 11.03 17.30
C ASP A 331 -7.05 12.35 17.01
N THR A 332 -6.35 13.46 16.81
CA THR A 332 -6.90 14.80 16.61
C THR A 332 -7.89 14.91 15.44
N LEU A 333 -7.72 14.13 14.36
CA LEU A 333 -8.66 14.17 13.24
C LEU A 333 -9.95 13.38 13.48
N MET A 334 -9.90 12.28 14.24
CA MET A 334 -11.10 11.49 14.53
C MET A 334 -11.90 12.08 15.68
N GLU A 335 -11.21 12.58 16.72
CA GLU A 335 -11.85 13.33 17.81
C GLU A 335 -12.43 14.65 17.32
N GLY A 336 -11.74 15.37 16.42
CA GLY A 336 -12.28 16.59 15.80
C GLY A 336 -13.53 16.33 14.97
N PHE A 337 -13.54 15.27 14.16
CA PHE A 337 -14.70 14.89 13.35
C PHE A 337 -15.86 14.36 14.21
N LEU A 338 -15.58 13.58 15.25
CA LEU A 338 -16.59 13.09 16.20
C LEU A 338 -17.15 14.22 17.07
N GLN A 339 -16.32 15.16 17.55
CA GLN A 339 -16.78 16.34 18.28
C GLN A 339 -17.59 17.29 17.40
N GLN A 340 -17.22 17.46 16.13
CA GLN A 340 -17.98 18.27 15.19
C GLN A 340 -19.34 17.65 14.87
N LYS A 341 -19.41 16.31 14.74
CA LYS A 341 -20.66 15.58 14.54
C LYS A 341 -21.55 15.54 15.79
N LEU A 342 -20.95 15.45 16.98
CA LEU A 342 -21.64 15.52 18.26
C LEU A 342 -22.22 16.92 18.50
N ARG A 343 -21.50 18.01 18.18
CA ARG A 343 -22.04 19.39 18.27
C ARG A 343 -23.23 19.60 17.36
N THR A 344 -23.18 19.11 16.11
CA THR A 344 -24.32 19.21 15.18
C THR A 344 -25.54 18.38 15.59
N LEU A 345 -25.41 17.43 16.52
CA LEU A 345 -26.52 16.62 17.04
C LEU A 345 -27.10 17.16 18.36
N THR A 346 -26.37 18.02 19.08
CA THR A 346 -26.86 18.69 20.30
C THR A 346 -27.51 20.05 20.05
N ASP A 347 -27.35 20.62 18.85
CA ASP A 347 -27.94 21.89 18.43
C ASP A 347 -29.26 21.71 17.62
N LEU A 348 -29.92 20.54 17.76
CA LEU A 348 -31.23 20.17 17.18
C LEU A 348 -32.19 19.70 18.28
#